data_AF-N6VPT4-F1
#
_entry.id   AF-N6VPT4-F1
#
_cell.length_a   1.000
_cell.length_b   1.000
_cell.length_c   1.000
_cell.angle_alpha   90.00
_cell.angle_beta   90.00
_cell.angle_gamma   90.00
#
_symmetry.space_group_name_H-M   'P 1'
#
loop_
_entity.id
_entity.type
_entity.pdbx_description
1 polymer ?
#
loop_
_entity_poly.entity_id
_entity_poly.type
_entity_poly.pdbx_seq_one_letter_code
_entity_poly.pdbx_strand_id
1 'polypeptide(L)'
;MNKDGYIDISDVIYLFKHRDVPLTDGDLNCDNSVDIADVVYLFRNYDKFREPVKYAKNIKIKYYDPYGHEVNPYEGDKYAYKVLIDAKDQKFVLINRSTPQTEAENYIKLAKSQYGNDVKVLYVPLKRVVIMSSTHIALMEPLNNDGSVISSVKGIMWGGGYTWYFNDIKKGLENGSIIDVGSSWNPNWDKIINLTPEAIIVYPGYSGDAIIEKCKELNLTYIADSEYLENSFLARFEWIKFFAALYNKEDVAKEYFTKVEKNALNVRRITRNGDYVLVAWGKNYPSYGGTYVPKAQSYVAKGIMEDCHADYIFKDIPGTGSACINYETFADRAKNADIWVIPSNTKWLTTFKNDHPGYKDFKAVKNGRVFCISDDYWQIGLMKTDELLYDLATIIHPELFKGRTTHFFLKYNPEDNTAKPYTAN
;
A
#
# COMPACT_ATOMS: atom_id res chain seq x y z
N MET A 1 12.23 8.89 -19.08
CA MET A 1 11.87 9.76 -20.23
C MET A 1 11.99 8.91 -21.50
N ASN A 2 11.80 9.48 -22.71
CA ASN A 2 11.60 8.81 -24.02
C ASN A 2 10.46 7.74 -24.12
N LYS A 3 9.93 7.28 -22.98
CA LYS A 3 8.87 6.28 -22.79
C LYS A 3 9.25 4.83 -23.12
N ASP A 4 10.54 4.50 -23.21
CA ASP A 4 11.03 3.13 -23.38
C ASP A 4 11.04 2.32 -22.07
N GLY A 5 10.85 2.99 -20.93
CA GLY A 5 10.76 2.36 -19.61
C GLY A 5 12.11 2.12 -18.94
N TYR A 6 13.17 2.76 -19.45
CA TYR A 6 14.52 2.80 -18.88
C TYR A 6 14.94 4.24 -18.63
N ILE A 7 15.98 4.41 -17.81
CA ILE A 7 16.69 5.68 -17.69
C ILE A 7 18.11 5.42 -18.18
N ASP A 8 18.46 5.94 -19.35
CA ASP A 8 19.81 5.82 -19.89
C ASP A 8 20.25 7.09 -20.64
N ILE A 9 21.35 6.99 -21.39
CA ILE A 9 21.89 8.13 -22.14
C ILE A 9 20.90 8.66 -23.20
N SER A 10 20.02 7.81 -23.71
CA SER A 10 18.95 8.15 -24.65
C SER A 10 17.93 9.08 -24.01
N ASP A 11 17.67 8.98 -22.70
CA ASP A 11 16.84 9.93 -21.96
C ASP A 11 17.47 11.31 -21.87
N VAL A 12 18.78 11.37 -21.65
CA VAL A 12 19.53 12.63 -21.65
C VAL A 12 19.43 13.29 -23.02
N ILE A 13 19.62 12.51 -24.09
CA ILE A 13 19.49 13.00 -25.47
C ILE A 13 18.04 13.43 -25.75
N TYR A 14 17.05 12.69 -25.25
CA TYR A 14 15.64 13.00 -25.42
C TYR A 14 15.28 14.31 -24.74
N LEU A 15 15.57 14.48 -23.44
CA LEU A 15 15.29 15.71 -22.70
C LEU A 15 16.03 16.90 -23.31
N PHE A 16 17.28 16.71 -23.75
CA PHE A 16 18.04 17.77 -24.40
C PHE A 16 17.36 18.27 -25.69
N LYS A 17 16.75 17.37 -26.46
CA LYS A 17 16.03 17.68 -27.70
C LYS A 17 14.58 18.13 -27.47
N HIS A 18 13.95 17.71 -26.37
CA HIS A 18 12.54 17.87 -26.08
C HIS A 18 12.35 18.45 -24.66
N ARG A 19 12.49 19.77 -24.55
CA ARG A 19 12.31 20.53 -23.29
C ARG A 19 10.89 21.10 -23.12
N ASP A 20 10.03 20.84 -24.09
CA ASP A 20 8.61 21.20 -24.11
C ASP A 20 7.71 20.11 -23.48
N VAL A 21 8.31 19.18 -22.74
CA VAL A 21 7.58 18.13 -22.01
C VAL A 21 6.88 18.70 -20.76
N PRO A 22 5.81 18.06 -20.27
CA PRO A 22 5.18 18.47 -19.01
C PRO A 22 6.17 18.52 -17.84
N LEU A 23 5.96 19.41 -16.87
CA LEU A 23 6.78 19.48 -15.64
C LEU A 23 6.90 18.12 -14.95
N THR A 24 5.81 17.34 -14.93
CA THR A 24 5.80 15.99 -14.34
C THR A 24 6.71 14.99 -15.04
N ASP A 25 7.17 15.30 -16.26
CA ASP A 25 8.01 14.45 -17.11
C ASP A 25 9.44 14.99 -17.27
N GLY A 26 9.65 16.30 -17.12
CA GLY A 26 10.92 16.96 -17.44
C GLY A 26 11.58 17.77 -16.32
N ASP A 27 10.84 18.17 -15.28
CA ASP A 27 11.38 18.94 -14.14
C ASP A 27 11.99 17.96 -13.13
N LEU A 28 13.25 17.58 -13.37
CA LEU A 28 13.97 16.56 -12.62
C LEU A 28 14.63 17.15 -11.36
N ASN A 29 14.95 18.44 -11.37
CA ASN A 29 15.56 19.13 -10.23
C ASN A 29 14.51 19.77 -9.28
N CYS A 30 13.23 19.70 -9.65
CA CYS A 30 12.08 20.22 -8.93
C CYS A 30 12.13 21.75 -8.73
N ASP A 31 12.53 22.51 -9.76
CA ASP A 31 12.57 23.97 -9.78
C ASP A 31 11.38 24.64 -10.48
N ASN A 32 10.39 23.85 -10.91
CA ASN A 32 9.22 24.25 -11.67
C ASN A 32 9.52 24.76 -13.08
N SER A 33 10.63 24.32 -13.68
CA SER A 33 10.93 24.53 -15.09
C SER A 33 11.40 23.22 -15.74
N VAL A 34 11.39 23.17 -17.08
CA VAL A 34 12.04 22.09 -17.84
C VAL A 34 13.08 22.74 -18.72
N ASP A 35 14.34 22.74 -18.28
CA ASP A 35 15.40 23.45 -18.97
C ASP A 35 16.74 22.68 -19.02
N ILE A 36 17.83 23.41 -19.29
CA ILE A 36 19.16 22.79 -19.38
C ILE A 36 19.66 22.28 -18.03
N ALA A 37 19.21 22.87 -16.91
CA ALA A 37 19.53 22.42 -15.57
C ALA A 37 18.98 21.01 -15.31
N ASP A 38 17.81 20.66 -15.84
CA ASP A 38 17.27 19.29 -15.77
C ASP A 38 18.11 18.30 -16.56
N VAL A 39 18.58 18.69 -17.75
CA VAL A 39 19.47 17.84 -18.55
C VAL A 39 20.78 17.60 -17.79
N VAL A 40 21.35 18.64 -17.21
CA VAL A 40 22.58 18.55 -16.42
C VAL A 40 22.34 17.71 -15.15
N TYR A 41 21.18 17.86 -14.52
CA TYR A 41 20.80 17.11 -13.33
C TYR A 41 20.61 15.62 -13.65
N LEU A 42 19.91 15.29 -14.74
CA LEU A 42 19.80 13.91 -15.23
C LEU A 42 21.17 13.34 -15.53
N PHE A 43 21.97 14.04 -16.34
CA PHE A 43 23.30 13.58 -16.73
C PHE A 43 24.21 13.31 -15.52
N ARG A 44 24.17 14.17 -14.50
CA ARG A 44 24.98 14.01 -13.28
C ARG A 44 24.48 12.90 -12.36
N ASN A 45 23.20 12.54 -12.44
CA ASN A 45 22.57 11.62 -11.50
C ASN A 45 21.99 10.37 -12.18
N TYR A 46 22.21 10.14 -13.47
CA TYR A 46 21.53 9.06 -14.19
C TYR A 46 21.87 7.68 -13.62
N ASP A 47 23.10 7.45 -13.12
CA ASP A 47 23.45 6.22 -12.41
C ASP A 47 22.58 6.00 -11.16
N LYS A 48 22.30 7.07 -10.40
CA LYS A 48 21.39 7.03 -9.24
C LYS A 48 19.93 6.83 -9.68
N PHE A 49 19.53 7.44 -10.79
CA PHE A 49 18.19 7.25 -11.36
C PHE A 49 17.99 5.87 -11.98
N ARG A 50 19.08 5.16 -12.28
CA ARG A 50 19.08 3.76 -12.74
C ARG A 50 19.03 2.76 -11.60
N GLU A 51 19.27 3.18 -10.35
CA GLU A 51 19.11 2.29 -9.22
C GLU A 51 17.66 1.77 -9.17
N PRO A 52 17.46 0.46 -8.97
CA PRO A 52 16.12 -0.10 -8.87
C PRO A 52 15.35 0.63 -7.78
N VAL A 53 14.28 1.33 -8.14
CA VAL A 53 13.50 2.02 -7.13
C VAL A 53 12.80 0.96 -6.27
N LYS A 54 13.27 0.87 -5.02
CA LYS A 54 12.78 -0.05 -4.00
C LYS A 54 12.45 0.74 -2.74
N TYR A 55 11.16 0.93 -2.50
CA TYR A 55 10.63 1.56 -1.30
C TYR A 55 10.31 0.52 -0.23
N ALA A 56 9.76 -0.63 -0.63
CA ALA A 56 9.39 -1.72 0.26
C ALA A 56 10.62 -2.38 0.88
N LYS A 57 10.65 -2.41 2.21
CA LYS A 57 11.74 -3.01 2.99
C LYS A 57 11.45 -4.45 3.36
N ASN A 58 10.17 -4.82 3.46
CA ASN A 58 9.74 -6.11 3.97
C ASN A 58 9.40 -7.10 2.85
N ILE A 59 9.39 -6.67 1.58
CA ILE A 59 9.29 -7.58 0.42
C ILE A 59 10.66 -8.20 0.13
N LYS A 60 10.70 -9.54 0.14
CA LYS A 60 11.88 -10.34 -0.18
C LYS A 60 11.55 -11.29 -1.34
N ILE A 61 11.69 -10.81 -2.56
CA ILE A 61 11.48 -11.60 -3.78
C ILE A 61 12.73 -11.49 -4.64
N LYS A 62 13.18 -12.63 -5.16
CA LYS A 62 14.30 -12.73 -6.09
C LYS A 62 13.90 -13.57 -7.30
N TYR A 63 14.43 -13.20 -8.45
CA TYR A 63 14.18 -13.87 -9.72
C TYR A 63 15.47 -14.51 -10.22
N TYR A 64 15.33 -15.64 -10.89
CA TYR A 64 16.47 -16.45 -11.32
C TYR A 64 16.35 -16.88 -12.76
N ASP A 65 17.47 -16.88 -13.48
CA ASP A 65 17.60 -17.52 -14.79
C ASP A 65 17.56 -19.07 -14.67
N PRO A 66 17.56 -19.83 -15.77
CA PRO A 66 17.55 -21.30 -15.72
C PRO A 66 18.77 -21.95 -15.03
N TYR A 67 19.83 -21.18 -14.81
CA TYR A 67 21.10 -21.63 -14.23
C TYR A 67 21.23 -21.23 -12.75
N GLY A 68 20.28 -20.46 -12.21
CA GLY A 68 20.26 -20.01 -10.82
C GLY A 68 21.00 -18.70 -10.58
N HIS A 69 21.29 -17.91 -11.62
CA HIS A 69 21.80 -16.55 -11.45
C HIS A 69 20.64 -15.58 -11.21
N GLU A 70 20.85 -14.62 -10.30
CA GLU A 70 19.85 -13.60 -9.99
C GLU A 70 19.68 -12.64 -11.18
N VAL A 71 18.44 -12.34 -11.53
CA VAL A 71 18.04 -11.45 -12.64
C VAL A 71 16.95 -10.48 -12.18
N ASN A 72 16.68 -9.42 -12.94
CA ASN A 72 15.63 -8.45 -12.61
C ASN A 72 14.61 -8.27 -13.76
N PRO A 73 13.40 -8.86 -13.70
CA PRO A 73 12.39 -8.66 -14.74
C PRO A 73 11.90 -7.23 -14.86
N TYR A 74 12.01 -6.42 -13.80
CA TYR A 74 11.64 -5.00 -13.86
C TYR A 74 12.62 -4.18 -14.71
N GLU A 75 13.77 -4.75 -15.07
CA GLU A 75 14.77 -4.21 -16.00
C GLU A 75 14.80 -4.96 -17.34
N GLY A 76 13.78 -5.79 -17.62
CA GLY A 76 13.66 -6.50 -18.89
C GLY A 76 14.37 -7.85 -18.96
N ASP A 77 14.99 -8.30 -17.87
CA ASP A 77 15.60 -9.63 -17.83
C ASP A 77 14.54 -10.74 -17.89
N LYS A 78 14.90 -11.86 -18.51
CA LYS A 78 14.10 -13.08 -18.48
C LYS A 78 14.42 -13.88 -17.23
N TYR A 79 13.39 -14.46 -16.62
CA TYR A 79 13.52 -15.37 -15.48
C TYR A 79 12.89 -16.73 -15.79
N ALA A 80 13.34 -17.76 -15.08
CA ALA A 80 12.85 -19.13 -15.13
C ALA A 80 12.04 -19.49 -13.87
N TYR A 81 12.50 -19.04 -12.70
CA TYR A 81 11.81 -19.25 -11.41
C TYR A 81 12.03 -18.07 -10.47
N LYS A 82 11.28 -18.06 -9.37
CA LYS A 82 11.32 -16.99 -8.35
C LYS A 82 11.47 -17.62 -6.98
N VAL A 83 12.07 -16.89 -6.06
CA VAL A 83 12.05 -17.23 -4.63
C VAL A 83 11.43 -16.08 -3.86
N LEU A 84 10.35 -16.39 -3.14
CA LEU A 84 9.66 -15.49 -2.23
C LEU A 84 10.00 -15.89 -0.79
N ILE A 85 10.43 -14.93 0.02
CA ILE A 85 10.54 -15.05 1.46
C ILE A 85 9.47 -14.16 2.08
N ASP A 86 8.52 -14.77 2.81
CA ASP A 86 7.40 -14.04 3.38
C ASP A 86 7.75 -13.33 4.70
N ALA A 87 6.77 -12.63 5.29
CA ALA A 87 6.98 -11.87 6.53
C ALA A 87 7.23 -12.72 7.79
N LYS A 88 7.11 -14.05 7.71
CA LYS A 88 7.46 -15.00 8.77
C LYS A 88 8.68 -15.84 8.39
N ASP A 89 9.47 -15.35 7.44
CA ASP A 89 10.69 -15.95 6.90
C ASP A 89 10.49 -17.35 6.29
N GLN A 90 9.26 -17.68 5.88
CA GLN A 90 9.02 -18.88 5.07
C GLN A 90 9.51 -18.66 3.66
N LYS A 91 10.12 -19.69 3.06
CA LYS A 91 10.69 -19.63 1.72
C LYS A 91 9.83 -20.43 0.75
N PHE A 92 9.50 -19.81 -0.38
CA PHE A 92 8.72 -20.41 -1.45
C PHE A 92 9.49 -20.30 -2.76
N VAL A 93 9.69 -21.42 -3.45
CA VAL A 93 10.06 -21.41 -4.87
C VAL A 93 8.79 -21.36 -5.70
N LEU A 94 8.67 -20.32 -6.53
CA LEU A 94 7.54 -20.09 -7.43
C LEU A 94 7.93 -20.56 -8.82
N ILE A 95 7.21 -21.55 -9.34
CA ILE A 95 7.46 -22.18 -10.64
C ILE A 95 6.27 -21.93 -11.54
N ASN A 96 6.52 -21.50 -12.78
CA ASN A 96 5.44 -21.34 -13.73
C ASN A 96 4.78 -22.71 -14.02
N ARG A 97 3.45 -22.77 -14.00
CA ARG A 97 2.70 -23.99 -14.31
C ARG A 97 3.00 -24.56 -15.70
N SER A 98 3.40 -23.72 -16.65
CA SER A 98 3.78 -24.15 -17.99
C SER A 98 5.20 -24.73 -18.07
N THR A 99 6.00 -24.63 -17.01
CA THR A 99 7.38 -25.14 -16.98
C THR A 99 7.36 -26.68 -17.09
N PRO A 100 8.14 -27.28 -18.02
CA PRO A 100 8.29 -28.73 -18.10
C PRO A 100 8.74 -29.33 -16.77
N GLN A 101 8.20 -30.51 -16.42
CA GLN A 101 8.47 -31.15 -15.13
C GLN A 101 9.96 -31.32 -14.83
N THR A 102 10.76 -31.71 -15.83
CA THR A 102 12.22 -31.89 -15.69
C THR A 102 12.94 -30.59 -15.38
N GLU A 103 12.48 -29.47 -15.93
CA GLU A 103 13.03 -28.15 -15.63
C GLU A 103 12.60 -27.68 -14.23
N ALA A 104 11.32 -27.88 -13.89
CA ALA A 104 10.79 -27.54 -12.56
C ALA A 104 11.59 -28.25 -11.45
N GLU A 105 11.88 -29.54 -11.62
CA GLU A 105 12.71 -30.32 -10.69
C GLU A 105 14.13 -29.74 -10.55
N ASN A 106 14.73 -29.29 -11.66
CA ASN A 106 16.02 -28.61 -11.63
C ASN A 106 15.94 -27.28 -10.86
N TYR A 107 14.94 -26.44 -11.12
CA TYR A 107 14.77 -25.17 -10.42
C TYR A 107 14.51 -25.36 -8.92
N ILE A 108 13.74 -26.37 -8.53
CA ILE A 108 13.55 -26.75 -7.12
C ILE A 108 14.88 -27.15 -6.48
N LYS A 109 15.71 -27.93 -7.19
CA LYS A 109 17.02 -28.34 -6.70
C LYS A 109 17.95 -27.15 -6.51
N LEU A 110 18.00 -26.22 -7.47
CA LEU A 110 18.78 -24.98 -7.37
C LEU A 110 18.32 -24.14 -6.19
N ALA A 111 17.00 -23.92 -6.05
CA ALA A 111 16.43 -23.18 -4.93
C ALA A 111 16.76 -23.83 -3.58
N LYS A 112 16.63 -25.16 -3.45
CA LYS A 112 17.00 -25.88 -2.22
C LYS A 112 18.48 -25.79 -1.90
N SER A 113 19.35 -25.85 -2.91
CA SER A 113 20.80 -25.67 -2.73
C SER A 113 21.16 -24.30 -2.19
N GLN A 114 20.41 -23.25 -2.57
CA GLN A 114 20.69 -21.87 -2.18
C GLN A 114 19.99 -21.45 -0.87
N TYR A 115 18.78 -21.97 -0.62
CA TYR A 115 17.88 -21.48 0.44
C TYR A 115 17.53 -22.51 1.52
N GLY A 116 17.96 -23.77 1.36
CA GLY A 116 17.68 -24.86 2.28
C GLY A 116 16.60 -25.83 1.82
N ASN A 117 16.56 -27.01 2.43
CA ASN A 117 15.61 -28.07 2.07
C ASN A 117 14.16 -27.80 2.52
N ASP A 118 13.96 -26.80 3.38
CA ASP A 118 12.66 -26.35 3.91
C ASP A 118 11.86 -25.47 2.93
N VAL A 119 12.45 -25.10 1.79
CA VAL A 119 11.76 -24.33 0.73
C VAL A 119 10.52 -25.07 0.24
N LYS A 120 9.38 -24.39 0.29
CA LYS A 120 8.08 -24.87 -0.18
C LYS A 120 7.94 -24.58 -1.68
N VAL A 121 7.27 -25.47 -2.42
CA VAL A 121 7.05 -25.31 -3.86
C VAL A 121 5.64 -24.79 -4.10
N LEU A 122 5.51 -23.73 -4.90
CA LEU A 122 4.23 -23.22 -5.38
C LEU A 122 4.26 -23.08 -6.90
N TYR A 123 3.18 -23.54 -7.54
CA TYR A 123 3.00 -23.35 -8.97
C TYR A 123 2.15 -22.12 -9.24
N VAL A 124 2.70 -21.19 -10.02
CA VAL A 124 2.09 -19.89 -10.33
C VAL A 124 1.70 -19.81 -11.81
N PRO A 125 0.61 -19.10 -12.18
CA PRO A 125 -0.26 -18.30 -11.33
C PRO A 125 -1.09 -19.15 -10.34
N LEU A 126 -1.33 -18.63 -9.14
CA LEU A 126 -2.23 -19.27 -8.18
C LEU A 126 -3.67 -19.29 -8.72
N LYS A 127 -4.42 -20.36 -8.45
CA LYS A 127 -5.79 -20.58 -8.98
C LYS A 127 -6.85 -20.69 -7.88
N ARG A 128 -6.46 -21.01 -6.65
CA ARG A 128 -7.36 -21.07 -5.49
C ARG A 128 -6.68 -20.46 -4.29
N VAL A 129 -7.06 -19.23 -3.94
CA VAL A 129 -6.54 -18.54 -2.76
C VAL A 129 -7.66 -18.15 -1.82
N VAL A 130 -7.31 -18.10 -0.53
CA VAL A 130 -8.13 -17.45 0.50
C VAL A 130 -7.42 -16.18 0.91
N ILE A 131 -8.14 -15.06 0.88
CA ILE A 131 -7.59 -13.75 1.17
C ILE A 131 -8.10 -13.23 2.51
N MET A 132 -7.18 -13.00 3.44
CA MET A 132 -7.51 -12.60 4.81
C MET A 132 -7.45 -11.08 5.03
N SER A 133 -7.34 -10.25 3.99
CA SER A 133 -7.38 -8.78 4.12
C SER A 133 -7.95 -8.12 2.86
N SER A 134 -8.73 -7.05 3.03
CA SER A 134 -9.15 -6.21 1.90
C SER A 134 -7.98 -5.50 1.22
N THR A 135 -6.91 -5.18 1.95
CA THR A 135 -5.71 -4.56 1.38
C THR A 135 -4.98 -5.49 0.42
N HIS A 136 -5.03 -6.80 0.64
CA HIS A 136 -4.50 -7.77 -0.32
C HIS A 136 -5.28 -7.71 -1.65
N ILE A 137 -6.62 -7.64 -1.60
CA ILE A 137 -7.44 -7.47 -2.81
C ILE A 137 -7.10 -6.15 -3.52
N ALA A 138 -6.89 -5.07 -2.76
CA ALA A 138 -6.50 -3.78 -3.34
C ALA A 138 -5.18 -3.82 -4.11
N LEU A 139 -4.24 -4.68 -3.70
CA LEU A 139 -2.97 -4.90 -4.41
C LEU A 139 -3.08 -5.94 -5.55
N MET A 140 -4.11 -6.79 -5.51
CA MET A 140 -4.42 -7.76 -6.56
C MET A 140 -5.20 -7.15 -7.73
N GLU A 141 -6.12 -6.22 -7.45
CA GLU A 141 -7.02 -5.64 -8.45
C GLU A 141 -6.29 -4.98 -9.64
N PRO A 142 -5.20 -4.21 -9.46
CA PRO A 142 -4.43 -3.66 -10.59
C PRO A 142 -3.85 -4.73 -11.53
N LEU A 143 -3.60 -5.94 -11.02
CA LEU A 143 -3.04 -7.05 -11.78
C LEU A 143 -4.11 -7.85 -12.52
N ASN A 144 -5.40 -7.56 -12.29
CA ASN A 144 -6.54 -8.30 -12.81
C ASN A 144 -6.96 -7.88 -14.23
N ASN A 145 -6.00 -7.43 -15.05
CA ASN A 145 -6.26 -6.88 -16.39
C ASN A 145 -6.95 -7.86 -17.37
N ASP A 146 -6.89 -9.17 -17.10
CA ASP A 146 -7.55 -10.24 -17.85
C ASP A 146 -8.57 -11.05 -17.02
N GLY A 147 -8.90 -10.60 -15.80
CA GLY A 147 -9.80 -11.30 -14.87
C GLY A 147 -9.21 -12.53 -14.17
N SER A 148 -7.98 -12.94 -14.50
CA SER A 148 -7.39 -14.18 -13.98
C SER A 148 -7.01 -14.12 -12.50
N VAL A 149 -6.65 -12.93 -12.00
CA VAL A 149 -6.18 -12.74 -10.62
C VAL A 149 -7.34 -12.86 -9.65
N ILE A 150 -8.42 -12.11 -9.85
CA ILE A 150 -9.57 -12.13 -8.93
C ILE A 150 -10.37 -13.43 -9.06
N SER A 151 -10.46 -14.03 -10.26
CA SER A 151 -11.09 -15.34 -10.41
C SER A 151 -10.40 -16.46 -9.61
N SER A 152 -9.13 -16.28 -9.21
CA SER A 152 -8.42 -17.20 -8.34
C SER A 152 -8.86 -17.14 -6.86
N VAL A 153 -9.49 -16.03 -6.44
CA VAL A 153 -9.97 -15.84 -5.08
C VAL A 153 -11.21 -16.72 -4.87
N LYS A 154 -11.14 -17.65 -3.92
CA LYS A 154 -12.25 -18.57 -3.60
C LYS A 154 -12.84 -18.33 -2.23
N GLY A 155 -12.10 -17.65 -1.35
CA GLY A 155 -12.61 -17.22 -0.06
C GLY A 155 -12.04 -15.89 0.37
N ILE A 156 -12.84 -15.09 1.07
CA ILE A 156 -12.40 -13.82 1.65
C ILE A 156 -12.92 -13.68 3.07
N MET A 157 -12.10 -13.09 3.93
CA MET A 157 -12.46 -12.76 5.30
C MET A 157 -13.43 -11.57 5.33
N TRP A 158 -14.43 -11.63 6.21
CA TRP A 158 -15.48 -10.62 6.37
C TRP A 158 -16.24 -10.30 5.06
N GLY A 159 -16.46 -11.32 4.22
CA GLY A 159 -17.12 -11.14 2.92
C GLY A 159 -18.46 -10.42 3.01
N GLY A 160 -19.30 -10.77 3.98
CA GLY A 160 -20.55 -10.07 4.29
C GLY A 160 -20.46 -9.05 5.43
N GLY A 161 -19.27 -8.83 6.00
CA GLY A 161 -19.06 -8.00 7.19
C GLY A 161 -18.89 -6.51 6.92
N TYR A 162 -18.54 -6.13 5.68
CA TYR A 162 -18.45 -4.74 5.26
C TYR A 162 -18.72 -4.59 3.76
N THR A 163 -18.92 -3.34 3.33
CA THR A 163 -19.12 -3.00 1.91
C THR A 163 -17.81 -3.19 1.13
N TRP A 164 -17.83 -4.09 0.16
CA TRP A 164 -16.76 -4.19 -0.84
C TRP A 164 -16.91 -3.09 -1.89
N TYR A 165 -15.81 -2.60 -2.44
CA TYR A 165 -15.82 -1.57 -3.49
C TYR A 165 -15.29 -2.08 -4.84
N PHE A 166 -14.86 -3.35 -4.87
CA PHE A 166 -14.48 -4.07 -6.08
C PHE A 166 -15.68 -4.83 -6.64
N ASN A 167 -16.04 -4.56 -7.90
CA ASN A 167 -17.23 -5.12 -8.52
C ASN A 167 -17.15 -6.65 -8.67
N ASP A 168 -15.97 -7.17 -9.00
CA ASP A 168 -15.76 -8.60 -9.18
C ASP A 168 -15.88 -9.35 -7.85
N ILE A 169 -15.45 -8.74 -6.75
CA ILE A 169 -15.65 -9.30 -5.40
C ILE A 169 -17.12 -9.31 -5.00
N LYS A 170 -17.86 -8.21 -5.24
CA LYS A 170 -19.31 -8.15 -4.97
C LYS A 170 -20.04 -9.27 -5.71
N LYS A 171 -19.84 -9.35 -7.03
CA LYS A 171 -20.45 -10.37 -7.87
C LYS A 171 -20.06 -11.78 -7.43
N GLY A 172 -18.80 -11.97 -7.06
CA GLY A 172 -18.29 -13.25 -6.58
C GLY A 172 -18.96 -13.72 -5.28
N LEU A 173 -19.19 -12.79 -4.34
CA LEU A 173 -19.95 -13.08 -3.12
C LEU A 173 -21.42 -13.35 -3.40
N GLU A 174 -22.05 -12.52 -4.25
CA GLU A 174 -23.46 -12.64 -4.62
C GLU A 174 -23.79 -13.95 -5.32
N ASN A 175 -22.91 -14.41 -6.22
CA ASN A 175 -23.10 -15.65 -6.98
C ASN A 175 -22.49 -16.89 -6.31
N GLY A 176 -21.86 -16.74 -5.14
CA GLY A 176 -21.26 -17.83 -4.38
C GLY A 176 -19.94 -18.39 -4.93
N SER A 177 -19.34 -17.78 -5.96
CA SER A 177 -18.01 -18.17 -6.46
C SER A 177 -16.87 -17.73 -5.53
N ILE A 178 -17.12 -16.75 -4.67
CA ILE A 178 -16.27 -16.34 -3.55
C ILE A 178 -17.04 -16.58 -2.26
N ILE A 179 -16.45 -17.34 -1.34
CA ILE A 179 -17.08 -17.70 -0.07
C ILE A 179 -16.62 -16.74 1.03
N ASP A 180 -17.55 -16.18 1.80
CA ASP A 180 -17.22 -15.54 3.07
C ASP A 180 -16.75 -16.59 4.09
N VAL A 181 -15.47 -16.51 4.45
CA VAL A 181 -14.82 -17.39 5.41
C VAL A 181 -14.90 -16.86 6.85
N GLY A 182 -15.69 -15.82 7.11
CA GLY A 182 -16.00 -15.32 8.44
C GLY A 182 -15.00 -14.29 8.95
N SER A 183 -15.02 -14.05 10.26
CA SER A 183 -14.24 -13.01 10.92
C SER A 183 -12.77 -13.38 11.08
N SER A 184 -11.90 -12.39 11.24
CA SER A 184 -10.48 -12.59 11.59
C SER A 184 -10.28 -13.28 12.95
N TRP A 185 -11.21 -13.07 13.88
CA TRP A 185 -11.13 -13.59 15.25
C TRP A 185 -11.62 -15.03 15.37
N ASN A 186 -12.51 -15.43 14.46
CA ASN A 186 -13.07 -16.76 14.38
C ASN A 186 -13.36 -17.12 12.91
N PRO A 187 -12.34 -17.45 12.10
CA PRO A 187 -12.53 -17.89 10.73
C PRO A 187 -13.27 -19.24 10.70
N ASN A 188 -14.09 -19.44 9.67
CA ASN A 188 -14.75 -20.72 9.43
C ASN A 188 -13.78 -21.67 8.71
N TRP A 189 -13.07 -22.47 9.49
CA TRP A 189 -12.05 -23.39 9.00
C TRP A 189 -12.62 -24.52 8.13
N ASP A 190 -13.85 -24.98 8.40
CA ASP A 190 -14.50 -26.00 7.56
C ASP A 190 -14.70 -25.49 6.13
N LYS A 191 -15.15 -24.24 5.98
CA LYS A 191 -15.23 -23.57 4.67
C LYS A 191 -13.85 -23.45 4.04
N ILE A 192 -12.86 -22.94 4.77
CA ILE A 192 -11.50 -22.75 4.26
C ILE A 192 -10.90 -24.07 3.74
N ILE A 193 -11.03 -25.16 4.50
CA ILE A 193 -10.53 -26.49 4.11
C ILE A 193 -11.24 -26.98 2.85
N ASN A 194 -12.58 -26.85 2.79
CA ASN A 194 -13.38 -27.28 1.64
C ASN A 194 -13.05 -26.50 0.35
N LEU A 195 -12.49 -25.29 0.44
CA LEU A 195 -12.02 -24.53 -0.73
C LEU A 195 -10.73 -25.11 -1.33
N THR A 196 -10.02 -26.01 -0.63
CA THR A 196 -8.73 -26.59 -1.06
C THR A 196 -7.71 -25.54 -1.54
N PRO A 197 -7.42 -24.50 -0.72
CA PRO A 197 -6.58 -23.39 -1.15
C PRO A 197 -5.15 -23.85 -1.42
N GLU A 198 -4.56 -23.30 -2.47
CA GLU A 198 -3.12 -23.43 -2.76
C GLU A 198 -2.31 -22.53 -1.83
N ALA A 199 -2.90 -21.40 -1.40
CA ALA A 199 -2.34 -20.51 -0.39
C ALA A 199 -3.45 -19.73 0.33
N ILE A 200 -3.22 -19.46 1.62
CA ILE A 200 -3.97 -18.50 2.42
C ILE A 200 -3.08 -17.27 2.62
N ILE A 201 -3.45 -16.12 2.07
CA ILE A 201 -2.67 -14.89 2.19
C ILE A 201 -3.16 -14.14 3.44
N VAL A 202 -2.26 -13.93 4.39
CA VAL A 202 -2.58 -13.47 5.74
C VAL A 202 -1.59 -12.40 6.22
N TYR A 203 -2.07 -11.39 6.95
CA TYR A 203 -1.19 -10.44 7.62
C TYR A 203 -0.68 -11.04 8.94
N PRO A 204 0.61 -10.93 9.29
CA PRO A 204 1.10 -11.35 10.60
C PRO A 204 0.69 -10.35 11.69
N GLY A 205 0.75 -10.76 12.96
CA GLY A 205 0.33 -9.92 14.09
C GLY A 205 -1.20 -9.84 14.27
N TYR A 206 -1.65 -9.25 15.39
CA TYR A 206 -3.06 -9.16 15.76
C TYR A 206 -3.77 -10.53 15.69
N SER A 207 -4.96 -10.61 15.08
CA SER A 207 -5.65 -11.89 14.79
C SER A 207 -4.93 -12.79 13.78
N GLY A 208 -4.04 -12.21 12.98
CA GLY A 208 -3.30 -12.91 11.94
C GLY A 208 -2.37 -14.00 12.46
N ASP A 209 -1.72 -13.77 13.61
CA ASP A 209 -0.83 -14.78 14.21
C ASP A 209 -1.61 -16.05 14.63
N ALA A 210 -2.83 -15.89 15.18
CA ALA A 210 -3.68 -17.04 15.50
C ALA A 210 -4.13 -17.80 14.24
N ILE A 211 -4.41 -17.09 13.14
CA ILE A 211 -4.71 -17.70 11.84
C ILE A 211 -3.50 -18.48 11.33
N ILE A 212 -2.30 -17.90 11.43
CA ILE A 212 -1.04 -18.55 11.02
C ILE A 212 -0.80 -19.83 11.81
N GLU A 213 -0.92 -19.81 13.14
CA GLU A 213 -0.76 -21.02 13.96
C GLU A 213 -1.79 -22.08 13.57
N LYS A 214 -3.03 -21.69 13.31
CA LYS A 214 -4.05 -22.64 12.87
C LYS A 214 -3.78 -23.22 11.48
N CYS A 215 -3.24 -22.44 10.54
CA CYS A 215 -2.77 -22.96 9.26
C CYS A 215 -1.68 -24.02 9.45
N LYS A 216 -0.74 -23.82 10.38
CA LYS A 216 0.30 -24.81 10.70
C LYS A 216 -0.31 -26.09 11.28
N GLU A 217 -1.22 -25.98 12.24
CA GLU A 217 -1.92 -27.14 12.84
C GLU A 217 -2.65 -27.97 11.78
N LEU A 218 -3.29 -27.31 10.82
CA LEU A 218 -4.09 -27.95 9.77
C LEU A 218 -3.28 -28.33 8.53
N ASN A 219 -1.96 -28.09 8.54
CA ASN A 219 -1.07 -28.29 7.39
C ASN A 219 -1.55 -27.57 6.12
N LEU A 220 -2.10 -26.36 6.27
CA LEU A 220 -2.50 -25.48 5.17
C LEU A 220 -1.36 -24.52 4.84
N THR A 221 -1.09 -24.33 3.54
CA THR A 221 -0.10 -23.35 3.08
C THR A 221 -0.61 -21.94 3.33
N TYR A 222 0.12 -21.16 4.12
CA TYR A 222 -0.10 -19.72 4.28
C TYR A 222 1.10 -18.94 3.75
N ILE A 223 0.86 -17.71 3.29
CA ILE A 223 1.90 -16.75 2.92
C ILE A 223 1.64 -15.46 3.69
N ALA A 224 2.63 -15.01 4.46
CA ALA A 224 2.52 -13.83 5.30
C ALA A 224 2.86 -12.53 4.55
N ASP A 225 1.88 -11.64 4.42
CA ASP A 225 2.00 -10.31 3.83
C ASP A 225 2.13 -9.24 4.93
N SER A 226 3.14 -8.38 4.87
CA SER A 226 3.38 -7.36 5.90
C SER A 226 3.38 -5.93 5.34
N GLU A 227 2.61 -5.68 4.29
CA GLU A 227 2.52 -4.37 3.63
C GLU A 227 2.25 -3.24 4.64
N TYR A 228 1.39 -3.48 5.64
CA TYR A 228 1.01 -2.47 6.63
C TYR A 228 2.16 -2.01 7.56
N LEU A 229 3.28 -2.74 7.62
CA LEU A 229 4.47 -2.38 8.40
C LEU A 229 5.46 -1.50 7.64
N GLU A 230 5.25 -1.31 6.33
CA GLU A 230 6.09 -0.45 5.52
C GLU A 230 6.03 1.01 5.98
N ASN A 231 7.11 1.72 5.68
CA ASN A 231 7.33 3.06 6.21
C ASN A 231 6.89 4.19 5.27
N SER A 232 6.39 3.91 4.07
CA SER A 232 5.87 4.92 3.15
C SER A 232 4.67 4.40 2.38
N PHE A 233 3.83 5.30 1.87
CA PHE A 233 2.68 4.93 1.05
C PHE A 233 3.12 4.16 -0.22
N LEU A 234 4.19 4.61 -0.89
CA LEU A 234 4.75 3.91 -2.04
C LEU A 234 5.32 2.53 -1.67
N ALA A 235 5.98 2.40 -0.51
CA ALA A 235 6.47 1.10 -0.04
C ALA A 235 5.31 0.11 0.19
N ARG A 236 4.18 0.57 0.73
CA ARG A 236 2.96 -0.26 0.85
C ARG A 236 2.44 -0.69 -0.52
N PHE A 237 2.31 0.27 -1.44
CA PHE A 237 1.80 -0.03 -2.78
C PHE A 237 2.74 -0.94 -3.59
N GLU A 238 4.05 -0.89 -3.34
CA GLU A 238 5.04 -1.75 -4.00
C GLU A 238 4.82 -3.25 -3.70
N TRP A 239 4.02 -3.60 -2.68
CA TRP A 239 3.53 -4.97 -2.48
C TRP A 239 2.65 -5.49 -3.63
N ILE A 240 2.27 -4.63 -4.59
CA ILE A 240 1.79 -5.08 -5.91
C ILE A 240 2.78 -6.06 -6.57
N LYS A 241 4.11 -5.86 -6.39
CA LYS A 241 5.15 -6.76 -6.89
C LYS A 241 5.11 -8.13 -6.22
N PHE A 242 4.69 -8.20 -4.95
CA PHE A 242 4.46 -9.47 -4.25
C PHE A 242 3.35 -10.29 -4.89
N PHE A 243 2.19 -9.66 -5.16
CA PHE A 243 1.13 -10.35 -5.88
C PHE A 243 1.52 -10.65 -7.33
N ALA A 244 2.26 -9.76 -8.00
CA ALA A 244 2.74 -10.00 -9.36
C ALA A 244 3.57 -11.28 -9.48
N ALA A 245 4.44 -11.54 -8.49
CA ALA A 245 5.22 -12.76 -8.43
C ALA A 245 4.35 -14.02 -8.33
N LEU A 246 3.24 -13.96 -7.58
CA LEU A 246 2.28 -15.07 -7.42
C LEU A 246 1.40 -15.31 -8.65
N TYR A 247 1.33 -14.36 -9.59
CA TYR A 247 0.46 -14.42 -10.77
C TYR A 247 1.19 -14.31 -12.12
N ASN A 248 2.53 -14.17 -12.14
CA ASN A 248 3.32 -13.91 -13.34
C ASN A 248 2.88 -12.62 -14.06
N LYS A 249 2.72 -11.53 -13.29
CA LYS A 249 2.22 -10.24 -13.76
C LYS A 249 3.23 -9.10 -13.54
N GLU A 250 4.53 -9.40 -13.63
CA GLU A 250 5.61 -8.42 -13.39
C GLU A 250 5.48 -7.18 -14.27
N ASP A 251 5.19 -7.35 -15.56
CA ASP A 251 5.04 -6.22 -16.50
C ASP A 251 3.86 -5.31 -16.13
N VAL A 252 2.71 -5.90 -15.78
CA VAL A 252 1.52 -5.15 -15.34
C VAL A 252 1.83 -4.41 -14.04
N ALA A 253 2.51 -5.05 -13.10
CA ALA A 253 2.92 -4.43 -11.85
C ALA A 253 3.89 -3.26 -12.09
N LYS A 254 4.85 -3.41 -13.01
CA LYS A 254 5.78 -2.34 -13.40
C LYS A 254 5.02 -1.12 -13.92
N GLU A 255 4.09 -1.33 -14.85
CA GLU A 255 3.30 -0.26 -15.44
C GLU A 255 2.49 0.52 -14.39
N TYR A 256 1.72 -0.19 -13.56
CA TYR A 256 0.90 0.43 -12.51
C TYR A 256 1.74 1.12 -11.45
N PHE A 257 2.81 0.47 -10.99
CA PHE A 257 3.70 1.04 -9.98
C PHE A 257 4.36 2.33 -10.47
N THR A 258 4.91 2.33 -11.68
CA THR A 258 5.56 3.51 -12.28
C THR A 258 4.60 4.70 -12.36
N LYS A 259 3.33 4.46 -12.74
CA LYS A 259 2.31 5.50 -12.79
C LYS A 259 2.02 6.10 -11.41
N VAL A 260 1.80 5.24 -10.41
CA VAL A 260 1.48 5.68 -9.03
C VAL A 260 2.67 6.41 -8.41
N GLU A 261 3.88 5.88 -8.59
CA GLU A 261 5.14 6.49 -8.14
C GLU A 261 5.31 7.90 -8.71
N LYS A 262 5.19 8.05 -10.04
CA LYS A 262 5.28 9.36 -10.70
C LYS A 262 4.31 10.36 -10.10
N ASN A 263 3.05 9.96 -9.89
CA ASN A 263 2.02 10.83 -9.35
C ASN A 263 2.29 11.20 -7.88
N ALA A 264 2.73 10.25 -7.06
CA ALA A 264 3.12 10.48 -5.67
C ALA A 264 4.32 11.44 -5.56
N LEU A 265 5.34 11.27 -6.41
CA LEU A 265 6.48 12.19 -6.46
C LEU A 265 6.05 13.60 -6.89
N ASN A 266 5.05 13.72 -7.76
CA ASN A 266 4.50 15.02 -8.13
C ASN A 266 3.80 15.72 -6.96
N VAL A 267 3.13 14.97 -6.06
CA VAL A 267 2.57 15.55 -4.83
C VAL A 267 3.67 16.22 -4.02
N ARG A 268 4.78 15.50 -3.78
CA ARG A 268 5.94 16.03 -3.06
C ARG A 268 6.55 17.27 -3.74
N ARG A 269 6.59 17.29 -5.07
CA ARG A 269 7.07 18.46 -5.84
C ARG A 269 6.18 19.68 -5.61
N ILE A 270 4.86 19.50 -5.69
CA ILE A 270 3.88 20.59 -5.50
C ILE A 270 3.97 21.14 -4.07
N THR A 271 4.00 20.26 -3.06
CA THR A 271 3.93 20.66 -1.65
C THR A 271 5.23 21.24 -1.09
N ARG A 272 6.36 21.10 -1.79
CA ARG A 272 7.69 21.57 -1.33
C ARG A 272 7.73 23.04 -0.92
N ASN A 273 6.89 23.88 -1.53
CA ASN A 273 6.81 25.32 -1.25
C ASN A 273 5.54 25.69 -0.46
N GLY A 274 4.86 24.71 0.15
CA GLY A 274 3.69 24.93 0.99
C GLY A 274 4.05 25.60 2.31
N ASP A 275 3.06 26.26 2.91
CA ASP A 275 3.21 26.89 4.22
C ASP A 275 3.38 25.83 5.33
N TYR A 276 3.91 26.24 6.48
CA TYR A 276 3.98 25.33 7.62
C TYR A 276 2.58 24.97 8.14
N VAL A 277 2.28 23.66 8.22
CA VAL A 277 1.00 23.13 8.73
C VAL A 277 1.28 22.03 9.76
N LEU A 278 0.74 22.15 10.97
CA LEU A 278 0.87 21.13 12.02
C LEU A 278 -0.33 20.17 12.00
N VAL A 279 -0.06 18.88 11.77
CA VAL A 279 -1.07 17.84 11.60
C VAL A 279 -1.10 16.90 12.80
N ALA A 280 -2.28 16.71 13.37
CA ALA A 280 -2.60 15.61 14.27
C ALA A 280 -3.28 14.49 13.51
N TRP A 281 -2.84 13.25 13.76
CA TRP A 281 -3.49 12.04 13.26
C TRP A 281 -3.67 11.08 14.41
N GLY A 282 -4.93 10.69 14.69
CA GLY A 282 -5.22 9.75 15.75
C GLY A 282 -6.69 9.76 16.17
N LYS A 283 -7.06 8.72 16.92
CA LYS A 283 -8.40 8.55 17.48
C LYS A 283 -8.30 7.85 18.83
N ASN A 284 -9.10 8.32 19.79
CA ASN A 284 -9.28 7.63 21.06
C ASN A 284 -10.22 6.44 20.91
N TYR A 285 -9.82 5.31 21.47
CA TYR A 285 -10.58 4.08 21.52
C TYR A 285 -10.63 3.60 22.98
N PRO A 286 -11.54 4.14 23.81
CA PRO A 286 -11.61 3.78 25.23
C PRO A 286 -11.74 2.27 25.47
N SER A 287 -12.53 1.58 24.64
CA SER A 287 -12.70 0.12 24.70
C SER A 287 -11.44 -0.68 24.36
N TYR A 288 -10.44 -0.05 23.73
CA TYR A 288 -9.15 -0.62 23.38
C TYR A 288 -7.99 0.01 24.18
N GLY A 289 -8.30 0.73 25.27
CA GLY A 289 -7.33 1.14 26.28
C GLY A 289 -6.57 2.44 25.97
N GLY A 290 -6.93 3.20 24.93
CA GLY A 290 -6.34 4.53 24.74
C GLY A 290 -6.47 5.11 23.34
N THR A 291 -5.65 6.13 23.09
CA THR A 291 -5.56 6.86 21.83
C THR A 291 -4.44 6.33 20.98
N TYR A 292 -4.77 5.96 19.74
CA TYR A 292 -3.82 5.40 18.81
C TYR A 292 -3.34 6.48 17.84
N VAL A 293 -2.03 6.67 17.82
CA VAL A 293 -1.34 7.64 16.95
C VAL A 293 -0.26 6.92 16.14
N PRO A 294 -0.08 7.24 14.84
CA PRO A 294 1.04 6.75 14.07
C PRO A 294 2.39 7.10 14.71
N LYS A 295 3.35 6.18 14.68
CA LYS A 295 4.74 6.44 15.09
C LYS A 295 5.50 7.17 13.98
N ALA A 296 6.62 7.80 14.33
CA ALA A 296 7.37 8.72 13.47
C ALA A 296 7.88 8.11 12.16
N GLN A 297 8.17 6.80 12.12
CA GLN A 297 8.61 6.09 10.91
C GLN A 297 7.48 5.31 10.23
N SER A 298 6.22 5.50 10.63
CA SER A 298 5.07 4.93 9.92
C SER A 298 4.85 5.63 8.57
N TYR A 299 4.20 4.92 7.63
CA TYR A 299 3.80 5.49 6.34
C TYR A 299 2.93 6.74 6.45
N VAL A 300 2.10 6.84 7.49
CA VAL A 300 1.25 8.02 7.72
C VAL A 300 2.10 9.22 8.13
N ALA A 301 2.95 9.06 9.14
CA ALA A 301 3.80 10.15 9.62
C ALA A 301 4.75 10.63 8.52
N LYS A 302 5.35 9.70 7.77
CA LYS A 302 6.19 10.02 6.61
C LYS A 302 5.40 10.61 5.45
N GLY A 303 4.18 10.16 5.19
CA GLY A 303 3.32 10.79 4.19
C GLY A 303 3.01 12.25 4.51
N ILE A 304 2.78 12.57 5.79
CA ILE A 304 2.60 13.96 6.25
C ILE A 304 3.90 14.76 6.08
N MET A 305 5.03 14.23 6.57
CA MET A 305 6.29 14.98 6.68
C MET A 305 7.09 15.05 5.37
N GLU A 306 7.19 13.93 4.65
CA GLU A 306 8.07 13.75 3.50
C GLU A 306 7.31 13.96 2.17
N ASP A 307 6.09 13.44 2.05
CA ASP A 307 5.31 13.52 0.80
C ASP A 307 4.46 14.79 0.71
N CYS A 308 3.90 15.24 1.84
CA CYS A 308 3.01 16.42 1.89
C CYS A 308 3.68 17.67 2.49
N HIS A 309 4.95 17.61 2.89
CA HIS A 309 5.69 18.75 3.45
C HIS A 309 4.97 19.48 4.59
N ALA A 310 4.48 18.74 5.59
CA ALA A 310 3.85 19.27 6.79
C ALA A 310 4.55 18.76 8.05
N ASP A 311 4.23 19.35 9.22
CA ASP A 311 4.76 18.86 10.48
C ASP A 311 3.79 17.88 11.16
N TYR A 312 4.33 16.75 11.63
CA TYR A 312 3.53 15.75 12.33
C TYR A 312 3.69 15.90 13.84
N ILE A 313 2.56 16.08 14.54
CA ILE A 313 2.61 16.46 15.94
C ILE A 313 3.24 15.40 16.86
N PHE A 314 3.22 14.11 16.50
CA PHE A 314 3.81 13.00 17.30
C PHE A 314 5.10 12.42 16.69
N LYS A 315 5.86 13.23 15.93
CA LYS A 315 7.13 12.83 15.29
C LYS A 315 8.26 12.42 16.25
N ASP A 316 8.10 12.66 17.54
CA ASP A 316 9.00 12.26 18.63
C ASP A 316 8.85 10.79 19.05
N ILE A 317 7.74 10.11 18.69
CA ILE A 317 7.49 8.73 19.09
C ILE A 317 8.11 7.76 18.06
N PRO A 318 9.19 7.01 18.40
CA PRO A 318 9.89 6.19 17.42
C PRO A 318 9.17 4.88 17.08
N GLY A 319 9.40 4.40 15.86
CA GLY A 319 8.96 3.12 15.29
C GLY A 319 8.05 3.25 14.06
N THR A 320 7.67 2.11 13.50
CA THR A 320 6.58 1.97 12.50
C THR A 320 5.28 1.55 13.18
N GLY A 321 4.16 1.57 12.45
CA GLY A 321 2.82 1.27 12.98
C GLY A 321 2.31 2.37 13.92
N SER A 322 1.53 1.98 14.93
CA SER A 322 0.89 2.91 15.89
C SER A 322 1.44 2.74 17.30
N ALA A 323 1.40 3.82 18.07
CA ALA A 323 1.56 3.84 19.52
C ALA A 323 0.18 4.02 20.18
N CYS A 324 -0.01 3.43 21.36
CA CYS A 324 -1.15 3.71 22.23
C CYS A 324 -0.70 4.66 23.34
N ILE A 325 -1.34 5.82 23.44
CA ILE A 325 -1.11 6.85 24.46
C ILE A 325 -2.42 7.15 25.20
N ASN A 326 -2.37 7.74 26.39
CA ASN A 326 -3.60 8.20 27.05
C ASN A 326 -4.21 9.39 26.28
N TYR A 327 -5.52 9.58 26.47
CA TYR A 327 -6.26 10.63 25.76
C TYR A 327 -5.81 12.03 26.17
N GLU A 328 -5.47 12.25 27.44
CA GLU A 328 -5.05 13.55 27.96
C GLU A 328 -3.78 14.04 27.26
N THR A 329 -2.82 13.15 27.05
CA THR A 329 -1.58 13.42 26.30
C THR A 329 -1.87 13.72 24.84
N PHE A 330 -2.80 12.98 24.22
CA PHE A 330 -3.24 13.27 22.87
C PHE A 330 -3.88 14.65 22.79
N ALA A 331 -4.84 14.94 23.67
CA ALA A 331 -5.62 16.17 23.68
C ALA A 331 -4.74 17.40 23.95
N ASP A 332 -3.83 17.33 24.92
CA ASP A 332 -2.93 18.44 25.25
C ASP A 332 -2.05 18.86 24.05
N ARG A 333 -1.61 17.88 23.25
CA ARG A 333 -0.83 18.13 22.04
C ARG A 333 -1.74 18.56 20.89
N ALA A 334 -2.73 17.74 20.55
CA ALA A 334 -3.61 17.90 19.39
C ALA A 334 -4.46 19.18 19.43
N LYS A 335 -4.71 19.77 20.61
CA LYS A 335 -5.46 21.04 20.74
C LYS A 335 -4.87 22.18 19.90
N ASN A 336 -3.56 22.16 19.64
CA ASN A 336 -2.84 23.19 18.90
C ASN A 336 -2.66 22.87 17.40
N ALA A 337 -3.04 21.66 16.94
CA ALA A 337 -2.87 21.26 15.54
C ALA A 337 -3.79 22.06 14.60
N ASP A 338 -3.28 22.41 13.42
CA ASP A 338 -4.04 23.07 12.36
C ASP A 338 -5.08 22.14 11.74
N ILE A 339 -4.75 20.85 11.68
CA ILE A 339 -5.57 19.79 11.10
C ILE A 339 -5.63 18.63 12.06
N TRP A 340 -6.80 18.00 12.16
CA TRP A 340 -6.96 16.72 12.82
C TRP A 340 -7.56 15.69 11.86
N VAL A 341 -6.79 14.66 11.55
CA VAL A 341 -7.22 13.49 10.78
C VAL A 341 -7.57 12.34 11.72
N ILE A 342 -8.80 11.86 11.61
CA ILE A 342 -9.36 10.76 12.38
C ILE A 342 -9.35 9.51 11.47
N PRO A 343 -8.55 8.45 11.77
CA PRO A 343 -8.46 7.25 10.94
C PRO A 343 -9.66 6.31 11.10
N SER A 344 -10.87 6.83 10.91
CA SER A 344 -12.13 6.13 11.04
C SER A 344 -13.16 6.77 10.10
N ASN A 345 -14.12 6.01 9.60
CA ASN A 345 -15.27 6.55 8.89
C ASN A 345 -16.42 6.85 9.85
N THR A 346 -17.47 7.53 9.37
CA THR A 346 -18.60 8.00 10.18
C THR A 346 -19.42 6.87 10.81
N LYS A 347 -19.45 5.67 10.20
CA LYS A 347 -20.11 4.48 10.76
C LYS A 347 -19.51 4.09 12.12
N TRP A 348 -18.21 4.32 12.30
CA TRP A 348 -17.45 3.99 13.52
C TRP A 348 -17.15 5.22 14.40
N LEU A 349 -17.79 6.36 14.14
CA LEU A 349 -17.62 7.61 14.89
C LEU A 349 -18.87 8.04 15.67
N THR A 350 -19.85 7.14 15.83
CA THR A 350 -21.08 7.41 16.58
C THR A 350 -20.85 7.81 18.05
N THR A 351 -19.74 7.37 18.64
CA THR A 351 -19.33 7.70 20.02
C THR A 351 -18.31 8.84 20.10
N PHE A 352 -17.97 9.50 18.98
CA PHE A 352 -16.85 10.44 18.89
C PHE A 352 -16.84 11.49 20.01
N LYS A 353 -17.98 12.12 20.30
CA LYS A 353 -18.07 13.18 21.33
C LYS A 353 -17.74 12.66 22.73
N ASN A 354 -18.13 11.43 23.04
CA ASN A 354 -17.86 10.80 24.34
C ASN A 354 -16.40 10.33 24.41
N ASP A 355 -15.87 9.83 23.30
CA ASP A 355 -14.49 9.34 23.23
C ASP A 355 -13.46 10.48 23.25
N HIS A 356 -13.86 11.72 22.91
CA HIS A 356 -12.96 12.87 22.80
C HIS A 356 -13.47 14.09 23.60
N PRO A 357 -13.59 14.01 24.93
CA PRO A 357 -14.09 15.14 25.72
C PRO A 357 -13.21 16.39 25.56
N GLY A 358 -13.82 17.56 25.39
CA GLY A 358 -13.10 18.82 25.19
C GLY A 358 -12.64 19.06 23.74
N TYR A 359 -12.97 18.18 22.79
CA TYR A 359 -12.60 18.35 21.37
C TYR A 359 -12.98 19.73 20.79
N LYS A 360 -14.06 20.34 21.27
CA LYS A 360 -14.52 21.68 20.83
C LYS A 360 -13.46 22.76 21.00
N ASP A 361 -12.51 22.56 21.90
CA ASP A 361 -11.46 23.53 22.14
C ASP A 361 -10.28 23.44 21.17
N PHE A 362 -10.20 22.37 20.37
CA PHE A 362 -9.08 22.13 19.48
C PHE A 362 -9.12 23.13 18.31
N LYS A 363 -7.96 23.68 17.95
CA LYS A 363 -7.79 24.63 16.84
C LYS A 363 -8.37 24.08 15.54
N ALA A 364 -8.07 22.83 15.18
CA ALA A 364 -8.63 22.16 14.01
C ALA A 364 -10.17 22.12 14.00
N VAL A 365 -10.82 21.91 15.16
CA VAL A 365 -12.28 21.87 15.28
C VAL A 365 -12.86 23.27 15.12
N LYS A 366 -12.31 24.26 15.82
CA LYS A 366 -12.72 25.68 15.72
C LYS A 366 -12.61 26.23 14.29
N ASN A 367 -11.59 25.79 13.54
CA ASN A 367 -11.36 26.20 12.16
C ASN A 367 -12.03 25.28 11.11
N GLY A 368 -12.77 24.25 11.54
CA GLY A 368 -13.43 23.31 10.63
C GLY A 368 -12.47 22.53 9.72
N ARG A 369 -11.26 22.21 10.21
CA ARG A 369 -10.22 21.40 9.56
C ARG A 369 -10.07 20.04 10.24
N VAL A 370 -11.22 19.39 10.44
CA VAL A 370 -11.30 18.01 10.95
C VAL A 370 -11.68 17.10 9.79
N PHE A 371 -10.93 16.03 9.61
CA PHE A 371 -11.13 15.10 8.51
C PHE A 371 -11.23 13.68 9.04
N CYS A 372 -12.05 12.87 8.39
CA CYS A 372 -12.15 11.44 8.62
C CYS A 372 -11.88 10.70 7.30
N ILE A 373 -11.71 9.38 7.34
CA ILE A 373 -11.47 8.60 6.12
C ILE A 373 -12.79 8.16 5.49
N SER A 374 -12.81 7.97 4.17
CA SER A 374 -13.93 7.37 3.44
C SER A 374 -14.08 5.87 3.77
N ASP A 375 -15.25 5.30 3.45
CA ASP A 375 -15.52 3.89 3.68
C ASP A 375 -14.62 2.94 2.87
N ASP A 376 -14.16 3.41 1.70
CA ASP A 376 -13.33 2.65 0.77
C ASP A 376 -11.83 2.94 0.89
N TYR A 377 -11.40 3.73 1.89
CA TYR A 377 -10.01 4.11 2.13
C TYR A 377 -9.04 2.92 2.15
N TRP A 378 -9.38 1.85 2.88
CA TRP A 378 -8.51 0.66 2.98
C TRP A 378 -8.56 -0.25 1.75
N GLN A 379 -9.52 -0.05 0.86
CA GLN A 379 -9.71 -0.80 -0.38
C GLN A 379 -9.17 0.00 -1.57
N ILE A 380 -9.96 0.96 -2.04
CA ILE A 380 -9.63 1.78 -3.21
C ILE A 380 -8.49 2.74 -2.88
N GLY A 381 -8.35 3.21 -1.64
CA GLY A 381 -7.28 4.14 -1.26
C GLY A 381 -5.88 3.53 -1.32
N LEU A 382 -5.71 2.25 -0.94
CA LEU A 382 -4.43 1.57 -1.14
C LEU A 382 -4.16 1.32 -2.64
N MET A 383 -5.18 0.87 -3.39
CA MET A 383 -5.06 0.66 -4.84
C MET A 383 -4.69 1.96 -5.58
N LYS A 384 -5.21 3.09 -5.10
CA LYS A 384 -4.99 4.44 -5.64
C LYS A 384 -4.18 5.30 -4.69
N THR A 385 -3.04 4.77 -4.29
CA THR A 385 -2.15 5.41 -3.31
C THR A 385 -1.74 6.83 -3.74
N ASP A 386 -1.57 7.07 -5.03
CA ASP A 386 -1.31 8.40 -5.59
C ASP A 386 -2.47 9.38 -5.36
N GLU A 387 -3.71 8.99 -5.69
CA GLU A 387 -4.89 9.84 -5.43
C GLU A 387 -5.09 10.10 -3.93
N LEU A 388 -4.79 9.11 -3.07
CA LEU A 388 -4.82 9.27 -1.61
C LEU A 388 -3.79 10.31 -1.15
N LEU A 389 -2.57 10.28 -1.67
CA LEU A 389 -1.54 11.28 -1.35
C LEU A 389 -1.94 12.68 -1.84
N TYR A 390 -2.53 12.78 -3.03
CA TYR A 390 -3.10 14.06 -3.49
C TYR A 390 -4.18 14.57 -2.54
N ASP A 391 -5.08 13.72 -2.06
CA ASP A 391 -6.13 14.13 -1.12
C ASP A 391 -5.55 14.56 0.23
N LEU A 392 -4.55 13.84 0.75
CA LEU A 392 -3.84 14.21 1.96
C LEU A 392 -3.17 15.59 1.78
N ALA A 393 -2.46 15.81 0.68
CA ALA A 393 -1.86 17.08 0.36
C ALA A 393 -2.89 18.19 0.16
N THR A 394 -4.07 17.88 -0.41
CA THR A 394 -5.17 18.84 -0.61
C THR A 394 -5.75 19.33 0.71
N ILE A 395 -5.94 18.44 1.70
CA ILE A 395 -6.44 18.86 3.01
C ILE A 395 -5.39 19.62 3.82
N ILE A 396 -4.10 19.38 3.55
CA ILE A 396 -2.96 20.04 4.20
C ILE A 396 -2.75 21.45 3.62
N HIS A 397 -2.56 21.54 2.31
CA HIS A 397 -2.19 22.74 1.55
C HIS A 397 -3.26 23.11 0.51
N PRO A 398 -4.50 23.46 0.90
CA PRO A 398 -5.60 23.68 -0.04
C PRO A 398 -5.29 24.76 -1.09
N GLU A 399 -4.48 25.77 -0.74
CA GLU A 399 -4.04 26.84 -1.63
C GLU A 399 -3.23 26.35 -2.85
N LEU A 400 -2.57 25.19 -2.74
CA LEU A 400 -1.80 24.56 -3.82
C LEU A 400 -2.66 23.65 -4.72
N PHE A 401 -3.88 23.32 -4.28
CA PHE A 401 -4.77 22.36 -4.95
C PHE A 401 -6.16 22.94 -5.23
N LYS A 402 -6.27 24.26 -5.45
CA LYS A 402 -7.55 24.96 -5.67
C LYS A 402 -8.45 24.26 -6.69
N GLY A 403 -9.71 24.05 -6.33
CA GLY A 403 -10.72 23.37 -7.13
C GLY A 403 -10.68 21.85 -7.06
N ARG A 404 -9.63 21.24 -6.47
CA ARG A 404 -9.58 19.79 -6.26
C ARG A 404 -10.54 19.37 -5.15
N THR A 405 -11.31 18.33 -5.42
CA THR A 405 -12.21 17.69 -4.44
C THR A 405 -11.62 16.36 -3.99
N THR A 406 -11.59 16.13 -2.68
CA THR A 406 -11.09 14.89 -2.08
C THR A 406 -12.12 13.76 -2.15
N HIS A 407 -11.62 12.53 -2.20
CA HIS A 407 -12.40 11.29 -2.14
C HIS A 407 -12.12 10.51 -0.84
N PHE A 408 -10.85 10.34 -0.46
CA PHE A 408 -10.43 9.47 0.64
C PHE A 408 -10.42 10.16 2.01
N PHE A 409 -10.19 11.48 2.03
CA PHE A 409 -10.24 12.30 3.24
C PHE A 409 -11.44 13.23 3.18
N LEU A 410 -12.44 12.95 4.03
CA LEU A 410 -13.70 13.66 4.06
C LEU A 410 -13.69 14.71 5.16
N LYS A 411 -14.19 15.91 4.89
CA LYS A 411 -14.41 16.92 5.93
C LYS A 411 -15.48 16.40 6.88
N TYR A 412 -15.09 16.21 8.14
CA TYR A 412 -15.93 15.63 9.19
C TYR A 412 -16.56 16.74 10.04
N ASN A 413 -17.85 16.60 10.31
CA ASN A 413 -18.56 17.42 11.29
C ASN A 413 -18.86 16.56 12.53
N PRO A 414 -18.12 16.77 13.64
CA PRO A 414 -18.37 16.08 14.89
C PRO A 414 -19.77 16.30 15.48
N GLU A 415 -20.45 17.40 15.15
CA GLU A 415 -21.71 17.76 15.81
C GLU A 415 -22.89 16.89 15.38
N ASP A 416 -22.95 16.53 14.11
CA ASP A 416 -24.01 15.71 13.52
C ASP A 416 -23.50 14.35 13.00
N ASN A 417 -22.21 14.05 13.22
CA ASN A 417 -21.53 12.84 12.75
C ASN A 417 -21.62 12.64 11.22
N THR A 418 -21.61 13.73 10.46
CA THR A 418 -21.59 13.69 8.99
C THR A 418 -20.20 13.94 8.43
N ALA A 419 -19.94 13.42 7.24
CA ALA A 419 -18.70 13.69 6.51
C ALA A 419 -19.01 13.86 5.02
N LYS A 420 -18.28 14.76 4.35
CA LYS A 420 -18.43 15.02 2.92
C LYS A 420 -17.08 15.28 2.25
N PRO A 421 -16.97 15.03 0.93
CA PRO A 421 -15.83 15.46 0.13
C PRO A 421 -15.44 16.92 0.42
N TYR A 422 -14.14 17.19 0.51
CA TYR A 422 -13.61 18.54 0.71
C TYR A 422 -13.09 19.09 -0.60
N THR A 423 -13.58 20.27 -1.00
CA THR A 423 -13.03 21.01 -2.14
C THR A 423 -12.12 22.10 -1.62
N ALA A 424 -10.87 22.13 -2.09
CA ALA A 424 -9.92 23.18 -1.80
C ALA A 424 -10.36 24.49 -2.49
N ASN A 425 -10.44 25.57 -1.71
CA ASN A 425 -10.94 26.89 -2.14
C ASN A 425 -9.82 27.90 -2.36
#